data_AF-G5KG30-F1
#
_entry.id   AF-G5KG30-F1
#
_cell.length_a   1.000
_cell.length_b   1.000
_cell.length_c   1.000
_cell.angle_alpha   90.00
_cell.angle_beta   90.00
_cell.angle_gamma   90.00
#
_symmetry.space_group_name_H-M   'P 1'
#
loop_
_entity.id
_entity.type
_entity.pdbx_description
1 polymer ?
#
loop_
_entity_poly.entity_id
_entity_poly.type
_entity_poly.pdbx_seq_one_letter_code
_entity_poly.pdbx_strand_id
1 'polypeptide(L)' 'MSVIERLAERVARQEEKVAKETENLETYRSQLQTAMYSTFIKRQQNSPWTFDEALTQAFGQEEQELKLSDTRNEE' A
#
# COMPACT_ATOMS: atom_id res chain seq x y z
N MET A 1 21.49 -28.69 -31.04
CA MET A 1 20.48 -27.92 -30.30
C MET A 1 19.66 -27.11 -31.28
N SER A 2 18.35 -27.34 -31.32
CA SER A 2 17.39 -26.61 -32.16
C SER A 2 17.27 -25.14 -31.71
N VAL A 3 16.81 -24.28 -32.62
CA VAL A 3 16.44 -22.88 -32.26
C VAL A 3 15.34 -22.87 -31.21
N ILE A 4 14.40 -23.83 -31.29
CA ILE A 4 13.29 -23.98 -30.34
C ILE A 4 13.82 -24.32 -28.94
N GLU A 5 14.76 -25.27 -28.85
CA GLU A 5 15.38 -25.66 -27.56
C GLU A 5 16.11 -24.50 -26.91
N ARG A 6 16.86 -23.71 -27.69
CA ARG A 6 17.56 -22.51 -27.18
C ARG A 6 16.58 -21.43 -26.73
N LEU A 7 15.43 -21.30 -27.39
CA LEU A 7 14.40 -20.34 -26.97
C LEU A 7 13.73 -20.78 -25.66
N ALA A 8 13.39 -22.06 -25.55
CA ALA A 8 12.81 -22.65 -24.35
C ALA A 8 13.74 -22.49 -23.14
N GLU A 9 15.03 -22.74 -23.31
CA GLU A 9 16.02 -22.54 -22.24
C GLU A 9 16.13 -21.06 -21.81
N ARG A 10 16.04 -20.11 -22.76
CA ARG A 10 16.02 -18.68 -22.43
C ARG A 10 14.75 -18.27 -21.68
N VAL A 11 13.59 -18.82 -22.06
CA VAL A 11 12.32 -18.58 -21.36
C VAL A 11 12.39 -19.11 -19.94
N ALA A 12 12.84 -20.36 -19.74
CA ALA A 12 12.97 -20.96 -18.41
C ALA A 12 13.88 -20.14 -17.48
N ARG A 13 15.04 -19.68 -17.99
CA ARG A 13 15.94 -18.81 -17.22
C ARG A 13 15.32 -17.44 -16.88
N GLN A 14 14.43 -16.94 -17.74
CA GLN A 14 13.75 -15.66 -17.47
C GLN A 14 12.62 -15.84 -16.46
N GLU A 15 11.88 -16.93 -16.53
CA GLU A 15 10.85 -17.29 -15.54
C GLU A 15 11.46 -17.45 -14.15
N GLU A 16 12.60 -18.12 -14.03
CA GLU A 16 13.33 -18.25 -12.77
C GLU A 16 13.75 -16.89 -12.19
N LYS A 17 14.24 -15.98 -13.03
CA LYS A 17 14.58 -14.61 -12.60
C LYS A 17 13.36 -13.85 -12.13
N VAL A 18 12.25 -13.94 -12.84
CA VAL A 18 10.99 -13.27 -12.46
C VAL A 18 10.48 -13.81 -11.13
N ALA A 19 10.51 -15.12 -10.92
CA ALA A 19 10.12 -15.73 -9.66
C ALA A 19 10.97 -15.21 -8.49
N LYS A 20 12.30 -15.16 -8.66
CA LYS A 20 13.22 -14.64 -7.65
C LYS A 20 12.99 -13.16 -7.33
N GLU A 21 12.83 -12.32 -8.34
CA GLU A 21 12.56 -10.89 -8.12
C GLU A 21 11.19 -10.67 -7.45
N THR A 22 10.20 -11.50 -7.75
CA THR A 22 8.88 -11.44 -7.11
C THR A 22 8.98 -11.79 -5.61
N GLU A 23 9.75 -12.82 -5.26
CA GLU A 23 10.01 -13.20 -3.86
C GLU A 23 10.77 -12.09 -3.09
N ASN A 24 11.77 -11.49 -3.73
CA ASN A 24 12.51 -10.35 -3.15
C ASN A 24 11.57 -9.17 -2.89
N LEU A 25 10.69 -8.85 -3.85
CA LEU A 25 9.70 -7.78 -3.72
C LEU A 25 8.77 -8.01 -2.53
N GLU A 26 8.28 -9.23 -2.35
CA GLU A 26 7.41 -9.58 -1.22
C GLU A 26 8.16 -9.44 0.11
N THR A 27 9.43 -9.86 0.15
CA THR A 27 10.30 -9.69 1.32
C THR A 27 10.50 -8.22 1.68
N TYR A 28 10.81 -7.37 0.69
CA TYR A 28 10.96 -5.93 0.92
C TYR A 28 9.66 -5.27 1.38
N ARG A 29 8.52 -5.68 0.83
CA ARG A 29 7.19 -5.21 1.27
C ARG A 29 6.94 -5.54 2.74
N SER A 30 7.21 -6.77 3.16
CA SER A 30 7.07 -7.21 4.55
C SER A 30 8.01 -6.46 5.51
N GLN A 31 9.27 -6.26 5.09
CA GLN A 31 10.23 -5.46 5.87
C GLN A 31 9.78 -4.00 6.02
N LEU A 32 9.29 -3.39 4.94
CA LEU A 32 8.79 -2.02 4.97
C LEU A 32 7.58 -1.90 5.89
N GLN A 33 6.61 -2.81 5.77
CA GLN A 33 5.43 -2.83 6.66
C GLN A 33 5.84 -2.94 8.13
N THR A 34 6.79 -3.83 8.44
CA THR A 34 7.32 -4.00 9.80
C THR A 34 8.03 -2.74 10.30
N ALA A 35 8.87 -2.12 9.46
CA ALA A 35 9.58 -0.88 9.79
C ALA A 35 8.61 0.29 10.02
N MET A 36 7.59 0.43 9.17
CA MET A 36 6.53 1.43 9.31
C MET A 36 5.76 1.23 10.61
N TYR A 37 5.29 0.01 10.89
CA TYR A 37 4.55 -0.30 12.11
C TYR A 37 5.40 -0.06 13.37
N SER A 38 6.66 -0.49 13.38
CA SER A 38 7.54 -0.25 14.54
C SER A 38 7.83 1.24 14.76
N THR A 39 8.02 2.01 13.69
CA THR A 39 8.18 3.47 13.76
C THR A 39 6.91 4.13 14.27
N PHE A 40 5.76 3.67 13.79
CA PHE A 40 4.46 4.14 14.22
C PHE A 40 4.23 3.88 15.71
N ILE A 41 4.43 2.65 16.21
CA ILE A 41 4.28 2.31 17.64
C ILE A 41 5.21 3.16 18.51
N LYS A 42 6.48 3.34 18.11
CA LYS A 42 7.42 4.20 18.83
C LYS A 42 6.95 5.65 18.92
N ARG A 43 6.33 6.18 17.85
CA ARG A 43 5.74 7.52 17.88
C ARG A 43 4.48 7.55 18.73
N GLN A 44 3.61 6.55 18.65
CA GLN A 44 2.39 6.46 19.44
C GLN A 44 2.67 6.39 20.94
N GLN A 45 3.69 5.64 21.38
CA GLN A 45 4.10 5.58 22.80
C GLN A 45 4.47 6.95 23.39
N ASN A 46 4.95 7.88 22.56
CA ASN A 46 5.32 9.23 22.96
C ASN A 46 4.24 10.27 22.60
N SER A 47 3.18 9.83 21.92
CA SER A 47 2.09 10.69 21.46
C SER A 47 1.02 10.74 22.54
N PRO A 48 0.48 11.93 22.86
CA PRO A 48 -0.72 12.04 23.67
C PRO A 48 -1.98 11.60 22.89
N TRP A 49 -1.88 11.38 21.59
CA TRP A 49 -2.99 11.12 20.67
C TRP A 49 -2.99 9.64 20.28
N THR A 50 -4.16 9.03 20.34
CA THR A 50 -4.42 7.69 19.84
C THR A 50 -4.32 7.64 18.31
N PHE A 51 -4.17 6.44 17.75
CA PHE A 51 -4.05 6.25 16.29
C PHE A 51 -5.22 6.89 15.53
N ASP A 52 -6.45 6.66 16.01
CA ASP A 52 -7.67 7.16 15.37
C ASP A 52 -7.75 8.68 15.43
N GLU A 53 -7.31 9.32 16.54
CA GLU A 53 -7.27 10.78 16.67
C GLU A 53 -6.24 11.40 15.71
N ALA A 54 -5.07 10.78 15.56
CA ALA A 54 -4.04 11.25 14.63
C ALA A 54 -4.47 11.09 13.16
N LEU A 55 -5.14 9.99 12.82
CA LEU A 55 -5.73 9.79 11.50
C LEU A 55 -6.84 10.81 11.21
N THR A 56 -7.74 11.01 12.17
CA THR A 56 -8.83 11.98 12.10
C THR A 56 -8.31 13.40 11.90
N GLN A 57 -7.19 13.77 12.54
CA GLN A 57 -6.57 15.08 12.36
C GLN A 57 -5.82 15.22 11.03
N ALA A 58 -5.10 14.18 10.61
CA ALA A 58 -4.24 14.24 9.42
C ALA A 58 -5.04 14.21 8.11
N PHE A 59 -6.13 13.43 8.09
CA PHE A 59 -6.97 13.26 6.91
C PHE A 59 -8.29 14.05 7.00
N GLY A 60 -8.59 14.64 8.16
CA GLY A 60 -9.92 15.18 8.47
C GLY A 60 -10.91 14.05 8.76
N GLN A 61 -11.97 14.36 9.51
CA GLN A 61 -13.21 13.58 9.36
C GLN A 61 -13.71 13.87 7.94
N GLU A 62 -14.17 12.87 7.20
CA GLU A 62 -15.00 13.12 6.02
C GLU A 62 -16.31 13.79 6.49
N GLU A 63 -16.25 15.07 6.84
CA GLU A 63 -17.41 15.95 6.84
C GLU A 63 -17.73 16.26 5.37
N GLN A 64 -18.34 15.27 4.72
CA GLN A 64 -19.49 15.60 3.90
C GLN A 64 -20.73 15.28 4.74
N GLU A 65 -20.95 16.11 5.77
CA GLU A 65 -22.27 16.69 5.89
C GLU A 65 -22.58 17.30 4.52
N LEU A 66 -23.31 16.55 3.69
CA LEU A 66 -24.15 17.13 2.66
C LEU A 66 -25.05 18.14 3.38
N LYS A 67 -24.55 19.36 3.54
CA LYS A 67 -25.39 20.55 3.54
C LYS A 67 -26.11 20.47 2.21
N LEU A 68 -27.28 19.83 2.23
CA LEU A 68 -28.36 20.00 1.28
C LEU A 68 -28.65 21.50 1.27
N SER A 69 -27.84 22.23 0.51
CA SER A 69 -28.05 23.64 0.26
C SER A 69 -29.39 23.72 -0.46
N ASP A 70 -30.37 24.30 0.23
CA ASP A 70 -31.64 24.79 -0.28
C ASP A 70 -31.65 25.00 -1.80
N THR A 71 -32.13 24.00 -2.54
CA THR A 71 -32.66 24.19 -3.89
C THR A 71 -34.05 23.56 -3.95
N ARG A 72 -34.97 24.11 -3.16
CA ARG A 72 -36.38 24.00 -3.48
C ARG A 72 -36.68 25.09 -4.50
N ASN A 73 -36.63 24.74 -5.78
CA ASN A 73 -37.33 25.51 -6.80
C ASN A 73 -38.80 25.60 -6.37
N GLU A 74 -39.27 26.84 -6.18
CA GLU A 74 -40.71 27.12 -6.17
C GLU A 74 -41.19 26.98 -7.62
N GLU A 75 -41.99 25.94 -7.88
CA GLU A 75 -42.91 25.87 -9.02
C GLU A 75 -44.26 26.49 -8.62
#